data_AF-A0A401TU18-F1
#
_entry.id   AF-A0A401TU18-F1
#
_cell.length_a   1.000
_cell.length_b   1.000
_cell.length_c   1.000
_cell.angle_alpha   90.00
_cell.angle_beta   90.00
_cell.angle_gamma   90.00
#
_symmetry.space_group_name_H-M   'P 1'
#
loop_
_entity.id
_entity.type
_entity.pdbx_description
1 polymer ?
#
loop_
_entity_poly.entity_id
_entity_poly.type
_entity_poly.pdbx_seq_one_letter_code
_entity_poly.pdbx_strand_id
1 'polypeptide(L)' 'ITKVKYVDKIQIGNYEIDAWYFSPFPEDYGKQPKLWVCEYCLKYMKFERTYRFHLVSWQR' A
#
# COMPACT_ATOMS: atom_id res chain seq x y z
N ILE A 1 -11.46 20.29 12.04
CA ILE A 1 -11.32 18.93 11.45
C ILE A 1 -10.07 18.95 10.58
N THR A 2 -8.92 18.58 11.14
CA THR A 2 -7.68 18.44 10.38
C THR A 2 -7.86 17.20 9.48
N LYS A 3 -8.09 17.42 8.18
CA LYS A 3 -8.14 16.35 7.18
C LYS A 3 -6.74 15.75 7.05
N VAL A 4 -6.35 14.89 7.99
CA VAL A 4 -5.23 13.98 7.78
C VAL A 4 -5.64 13.10 6.62
N LYS A 5 -4.97 13.22 5.48
CA LYS A 5 -5.18 12.33 4.34
C LYS A 5 -4.63 10.97 4.73
N TYR A 6 -5.53 10.01 4.88
CA TYR A 6 -5.19 8.64 5.23
C TYR A 6 -4.99 7.81 3.95
N VAL A 7 -4.61 6.55 4.10
CA VAL A 7 -4.56 5.61 2.98
C VAL A 7 -5.98 5.37 2.48
N ASP A 8 -6.31 5.95 1.33
CA ASP A 8 -7.63 5.84 0.73
C ASP A 8 -7.75 4.55 -0.12
N LYS A 9 -6.62 4.08 -0.68
CA LYS A 9 -6.59 2.94 -1.61
C LYS A 9 -5.43 1.98 -1.36
N ILE A 10 -5.65 0.72 -1.72
CA ILE A 10 -4.63 -0.33 -1.70
C ILE A 10 -4.61 -1.02 -3.07
N GLN A 11 -3.42 -1.16 -3.67
CA GLN A 11 -3.19 -2.14 -4.73
C GLN A 11 -2.79 -3.47 -4.12
N ILE A 12 -3.47 -4.55 -4.48
CA ILE A 12 -3.05 -5.91 -4.17
C ILE A 12 -3.25 -6.80 -5.40
N GLY A 13 -2.15 -7.36 -5.90
CA GLY A 13 -2.13 -8.07 -7.19
C GLY A 13 -2.73 -7.19 -8.30
N ASN A 14 -3.72 -7.72 -9.00
CA ASN A 14 -4.44 -7.03 -10.09
C ASN A 14 -5.60 -6.13 -9.62
N TYR A 15 -5.83 -5.98 -8.32
CA TYR A 15 -6.97 -5.25 -7.78
C TYR A 15 -6.56 -3.96 -7.09
N GLU A 16 -7.31 -2.89 -7.35
CA GLU A 16 -7.29 -1.66 -6.57
C GLU A 16 -8.54 -1.63 -5.68
N ILE A 17 -8.36 -1.50 -4.37
CA ILE A 17 -9.41 -1.61 -3.37
C ILE A 17 -9.46 -0.31 -2.56
N ASP A 18 -10.66 0.25 -2.39
CA ASP A 18 -10.89 1.41 -1.52
C ASP A 18 -10.91 0.98 -0.04
N ALA A 19 -10.27 1.77 0.82
CA ALA A 19 -10.26 1.56 2.25
C ALA A 19 -11.57 2.07 2.88
N TRP A 20 -12.27 1.20 3.63
CA TRP A 20 -13.51 1.57 4.33
C TRP A 20 -13.26 2.16 5.72
N TYR A 21 -12.17 1.73 6.35
CA TYR A 21 -11.79 2.11 7.71
C TYR A 21 -10.34 2.56 7.75
N PHE A 22 -10.04 3.39 8.74
CA PHE A 22 -8.68 3.78 9.06
C PHE A 22 -7.86 2.58 9.53
N SER A 23 -6.62 2.50 9.04
CA SER A 23 -5.59 1.58 9.54
C SER A 23 -4.39 2.39 10.05
N PRO A 24 -3.83 2.08 11.23
CA PRO A 24 -2.75 2.84 11.87
C PRO A 24 -1.39 2.54 11.24
N PHE A 25 -1.23 2.85 9.95
CA PHE A 25 0.06 2.76 9.28
C PHE A 25 1.05 3.79 9.85
N PRO A 26 2.36 3.48 9.92
CA PRO A 26 3.39 4.43 10.34
C PRO A 26 3.31 5.74 9.54
N GLU A 27 3.71 6.86 10.15
CA GLU A 27 3.40 8.21 9.66
C GLU A 27 3.70 8.43 8.17
N ASP A 28 4.82 7.92 7.69
CA ASP A 28 5.20 8.10 6.28
C ASP A 28 4.36 7.30 5.28
N TYR A 29 3.73 6.21 5.73
CA TYR A 29 2.83 5.35 4.93
C TYR A 29 1.38 5.79 5.08
N GLY A 30 0.97 6.20 6.27
CA GLY A 30 -0.39 6.66 6.57
C GLY A 30 -0.81 7.90 5.77
N LYS A 31 0.15 8.72 5.33
CA LYS A 31 -0.07 9.91 4.49
C LYS A 31 -0.13 9.61 2.99
N GLN A 32 0.14 8.38 2.57
CA GLN A 32 0.11 8.01 1.15
C GLN A 32 -1.34 7.82 0.71
N PRO A 33 -1.76 8.37 -0.44
CA PRO A 33 -3.13 8.16 -0.95
C PRO A 33 -3.36 6.69 -1.36
N LYS A 34 -2.28 5.98 -1.71
CA LYS A 34 -2.31 4.59 -2.15
C LYS A 34 -1.13 3.81 -1.57
N LEU A 35 -1.38 2.61 -1.07
CA LEU A 35 -0.35 1.63 -0.72
C LEU A 35 -0.31 0.48 -1.72
N TRP A 36 0.89 -0.09 -1.91
CA TRP A 36 1.11 -1.27 -2.75
C TRP A 36 1.39 -2.47 -1.85
N VAL A 37 0.55 -3.49 -1.91
CA VAL A 37 0.59 -4.66 -1.04
C VAL A 37 0.89 -5.90 -1.87
N CYS A 38 1.88 -6.68 -1.43
CA CYS A 38 2.20 -7.96 -2.03
C CYS A 38 1.10 -8.99 -1.72
N GLU A 39 0.56 -9.62 -2.76
CA GLU A 39 -0.47 -10.66 -2.62
C GLU A 39 0.06 -11.96 -1.98
N TYR A 40 1.38 -12.16 -1.99
CA TYR A 40 2.02 -13.37 -1.45
C TYR A 40 2.47 -13.21 0.01
N CYS A 41 3.14 -12.09 0.34
CA CYS A 41 3.73 -11.89 1.68
C CYS A 41 3.08 -10.75 2.48
N LEU A 42 2.07 -10.07 1.94
CA LEU A 42 1.35 -8.94 2.55
C LEU A 42 2.22 -7.73 2.93
N LYS A 43 3.50 -7.70 2.50
CA LYS A 43 4.35 -6.53 2.65
C LYS A 43 3.70 -5.36 1.92
N TYR A 44 3.60 -4.22 2.61
CA TYR A 44 3.13 -2.96 2.06
C TYR A 44 4.30 -2.04 1.70
N MET A 45 4.14 -1.26 0.63
CA MET A 45 5.14 -0.38 0.06
C MET A 45 4.49 0.94 -0.38
N LYS A 46 5.26 2.04 -0.35
CA LYS A 46 4.78 3.37 -0.76
C LYS A 46 4.72 3.55 -2.27
N PHE A 47 5.70 3.01 -2.98
CA PHE A 47 5.89 3.27 -4.40
C PHE A 47 5.74 2.01 -5.23
N GLU A 48 5.15 2.17 -6.42
CA GLU A 48 5.00 1.12 -7.41
C GLU A 48 6.35 0.51 -7.81
N ARG A 49 7.38 1.33 -7.97
CA ARG A 49 8.73 0.85 -8.33
C ARG A 49 9.25 -0.15 -7.29
N THR A 50 9.08 0.15 -6.00
CA THR A 50 9.50 -0.74 -4.92
C THR A 50 8.69 -2.03 -4.92
N TYR A 51 7.38 -1.93 -5.18
CA TYR A 51 6.49 -3.08 -5.34
C TYR A 51 6.90 -3.99 -6.50
N ARG A 52 7.12 -3.43 -7.69
CA ARG A 52 7.57 -4.19 -8.87
C ARG A 52 8.92 -4.87 -8.63
N PHE A 53 9.88 -4.17 -8.02
CA PHE A 53 11.16 -4.76 -7.64
C PHE A 53 10.99 -5.91 -6.63
N HIS A 54 10.12 -5.73 -5.64
CA HIS A 54 9.79 -6.77 -4.68
C HIS A 54 9.21 -8.02 -5.34
N LEU A 55 8.27 -7.87 -6.28
CA LEU A 55 7.69 -9.00 -7.02
C LEU A 55 8.74 -9.79 -7.82
N VAL A 56 9.67 -9.09 -8.48
CA VAL A 56 10.76 -9.75 -9.23
C VAL A 56 11.70 -10.50 -8.28
N SER A 57 11.99 -9.93 -7.10
CA SER A 57 12.86 -10.57 -6.11
C SER A 57 12.25 -11.79 -5.42
N TRP A 58 10.91 -11.88 -5.39
CA TRP A 58 10.17 -12.97 -4.74
C TRP A 58 9.97 -14.20 -5.65
N GLN A 59 10.24 -14.07 -6.96
CA GLN A 59 10.22 -15.18 -7.92
C GLN A 59 11.52 -16.00 -7.97
N ARG A 60 12.43 -15.79 -7.01
CA ARG A 60 13.58 -16.68 -6.73
C ARG A 60 13.37 -17.39 -5.41
#